data_AF-A0A7S0C0H9-F1
#
_entry.id   AF-A0A7S0C0H9-F1
#
_cell.length_a   1.000
_cell.length_b   1.000
_cell.length_c   1.000
_cell.angle_alpha   90.00
_cell.angle_beta   90.00
_cell.angle_gamma   90.00
#
_symmetry.space_group_name_H-M   'P 1'
#
loop_
_entity.id
_entity.type
_entity.pdbx_description
1 polymer ?
#
loop_
_entity_poly.entity_id
_entity_poly.type
_entity_poly.pdbx_seq_one_letter_code
_entity_poly.pdbx_strand_id
1 'polypeptide(L)'
;VDILLVNTSDPSTLPNLVRHTRVVATTAGPFQLYGLPVVKFCATYGTHYVDITGELDWVQIMIVKHESAAQCTGTKIVRLCGHDLVPCDLTVMKLAEGVKEKNEEDLVEVSIVDDIKGTASEGTMAAMKLAVGGEGERSFKR
;
A
#
# COMPACT_ATOMS: atom_id res chain seq x y z
N VAL A 1 -7.47 24.41 9.59
CA VAL A 1 -7.33 23.15 8.85
C VAL A 1 -8.71 22.79 8.36
N ASP A 2 -8.89 22.66 7.05
CA ASP A 2 -10.17 22.28 6.46
C ASP A 2 -10.41 20.79 6.72
N ILE A 3 -11.63 20.42 7.13
CA ILE A 3 -12.00 19.04 7.44
C ILE A 3 -13.03 18.58 6.40
N LEU A 4 -12.70 17.53 5.65
CA LEU A 4 -13.62 16.86 4.73
C LEU A 4 -14.13 15.58 5.39
N LEU A 5 -15.44 15.47 5.58
CA LEU A 5 -16.07 14.24 6.03
C LEU A 5 -16.31 13.33 4.83
N VAL A 6 -15.74 12.11 4.88
CA VAL A 6 -15.82 11.12 3.81
C VAL A 6 -16.10 9.76 4.45
N ASN A 7 -17.02 9.00 3.89
CA ASN A 7 -17.32 7.65 4.32
C ASN A 7 -16.89 6.66 3.24
N THR A 8 -15.86 5.87 3.49
CA THR A 8 -15.35 4.90 2.52
C THR A 8 -16.34 3.76 2.24
N SER A 9 -17.28 3.50 3.15
CA SER A 9 -18.39 2.56 2.92
C SER A 9 -19.53 3.16 2.09
N ASP A 10 -19.53 4.47 1.84
CA ASP A 10 -20.45 5.16 0.93
C ASP A 10 -19.67 5.82 -0.21
N PRO A 11 -19.51 5.12 -1.35
CA PRO A 11 -18.76 5.62 -2.49
C PRO A 11 -19.28 6.94 -3.08
N SER A 12 -20.52 7.34 -2.79
CA SER A 12 -21.07 8.63 -3.25
C SER A 12 -20.35 9.83 -2.61
N THR A 13 -19.67 9.63 -1.48
CA THR A 13 -18.93 10.69 -0.76
C THR A 13 -17.50 10.88 -1.27
N LEU A 14 -16.93 9.88 -1.96
CA LEU A 14 -15.53 9.89 -2.43
C LEU A 14 -15.19 10.90 -3.53
N PRO A 15 -16.08 11.27 -4.48
CA PRO A 15 -15.82 12.34 -5.43
C PRO A 15 -15.38 13.63 -4.77
N ASN A 16 -15.96 13.95 -3.60
CA ASN A 16 -15.62 15.15 -2.86
C ASN A 16 -14.16 15.11 -2.36
N LEU A 17 -13.67 13.95 -1.94
CA LEU A 17 -12.27 13.78 -1.54
C LEU A 17 -11.33 13.95 -2.73
N VAL A 18 -11.54 13.17 -3.79
CA VAL A 18 -10.56 13.06 -4.87
C VAL A 18 -10.51 14.31 -5.76
N ARG A 19 -11.64 15.01 -5.94
CA ARG A 19 -11.67 16.24 -6.76
C ARG A 19 -11.05 17.45 -6.06
N HIS A 20 -10.99 17.45 -4.73
CA HIS A 20 -10.44 18.56 -3.95
C HIS A 20 -9.00 18.31 -3.47
N THR A 21 -8.40 17.17 -3.82
CA THR A 21 -7.05 16.81 -3.39
C THR A 21 -6.19 16.40 -4.57
N ARG A 22 -4.88 16.67 -4.46
CA ARG A 22 -3.89 16.20 -5.44
C ARG A 22 -3.34 14.82 -5.09
N VAL A 23 -3.26 14.54 -3.78
CA VAL A 23 -2.75 13.30 -3.22
C VAL A 23 -3.62 12.90 -2.04
N VAL A 24 -4.02 11.63 -1.97
CA VAL A 24 -4.63 11.01 -0.79
C VAL A 24 -3.57 10.13 -0.12
N ALA A 25 -3.23 10.47 1.12
CA ALA A 25 -2.36 9.66 1.97
C ALA A 25 -3.20 9.01 3.07
N THR A 26 -3.27 7.68 3.09
CA THR A 26 -4.04 6.95 4.10
C THR A 26 -3.14 6.13 5.03
N THR A 27 -3.42 6.25 6.32
CA THR A 27 -2.72 5.56 7.40
C THR A 27 -3.66 4.68 8.23
N ALA A 28 -4.90 4.52 7.79
CA ALA A 28 -5.94 3.82 8.53
C ALA A 28 -6.42 2.58 7.75
N GLY A 29 -5.98 1.41 8.23
CA GLY A 29 -6.48 0.11 7.77
C GLY A 29 -7.58 -0.45 8.67
N PRO A 30 -8.10 -1.67 8.37
CA PRO A 30 -7.64 -2.56 7.29
C PRO A 30 -7.97 -2.06 5.89
N PHE A 31 -6.99 -2.08 5.00
CA PHE A 31 -7.09 -1.56 3.63
C PHE A 31 -7.98 -2.45 2.75
N GLN A 32 -8.04 -3.75 3.04
CA GLN A 32 -9.02 -4.67 2.46
C GLN A 32 -10.46 -4.23 2.66
N LEU A 33 -10.77 -3.60 3.81
CA LEU A 33 -12.12 -3.16 4.13
C LEU A 33 -12.39 -1.75 3.63
N TYR A 34 -11.43 -0.83 3.79
CA TYR A 34 -11.67 0.60 3.60
C TYR A 34 -10.96 1.22 2.40
N GLY A 35 -9.88 0.61 1.91
CA GLY A 35 -9.00 1.19 0.88
C GLY A 35 -9.47 0.99 -0.56
N LEU A 36 -10.20 -0.10 -0.82
CA LEU A 36 -10.70 -0.47 -2.16
C LEU A 36 -11.38 0.67 -2.93
N PRO A 37 -12.43 1.33 -2.38
CA PRO A 37 -13.10 2.38 -3.12
C PRO A 37 -12.23 3.65 -3.21
N VAL A 38 -11.35 3.90 -2.25
CA VAL A 38 -10.43 5.06 -2.30
C VAL A 38 -9.47 4.95 -3.48
N VAL A 39 -8.79 3.80 -3.63
CA VAL A 39 -7.84 3.55 -4.73
C VAL A 39 -8.54 3.65 -6.08
N LYS A 40 -9.72 3.04 -6.21
CA LYS A 40 -10.53 3.10 -7.43
C LYS A 40 -10.82 4.54 -7.85
N PHE A 41 -11.30 5.37 -6.92
CA PHE A 41 -11.64 6.76 -7.23
C PHE A 41 -10.39 7.58 -7.53
N CYS A 42 -9.30 7.39 -6.79
CA CYS A 42 -8.02 8.04 -7.08
C CYS A 42 -7.54 7.74 -8.51
N ALA A 43 -7.51 6.46 -8.89
CA ALA A 43 -7.12 6.02 -10.23
C ALA A 43 -8.03 6.58 -11.34
N THR A 44 -9.32 6.72 -11.06
CA THR A 44 -10.32 7.19 -12.05
C THR A 44 -10.30 8.71 -12.23
N TYR A 45 -10.03 9.46 -11.16
CA TYR A 45 -10.14 10.92 -11.15
C TYR A 45 -8.81 11.66 -11.32
N GLY A 46 -7.67 10.95 -11.44
CA GLY A 46 -6.37 11.58 -11.61
C GLY A 46 -5.66 11.96 -10.31
N THR A 47 -6.21 11.54 -9.16
CA THR A 47 -5.68 11.90 -7.83
C THR A 47 -4.66 10.87 -7.39
N HIS A 48 -3.46 11.32 -7.02
CA HIS A 48 -2.42 10.39 -6.56
C HIS A 48 -2.78 9.75 -5.22
N TYR A 49 -2.25 8.57 -4.98
CA TYR A 49 -2.56 7.79 -3.78
C TYR A 49 -1.29 7.23 -3.14
N VAL A 50 -1.22 7.32 -1.81
CA VAL A 50 -0.19 6.66 -1.01
C VAL A 50 -0.77 6.00 0.24
N ASP A 51 -0.24 4.83 0.62
CA ASP A 51 -0.59 4.16 1.88
C ASP A 51 0.57 3.44 2.56
N ILE A 52 0.33 3.06 3.81
CA ILE A 52 1.24 2.29 4.67
C ILE A 52 0.80 0.83 4.83
N THR A 53 0.02 0.29 3.88
CA THR A 53 -0.53 -1.07 4.04
C THR A 53 0.57 -2.12 4.25
N GLY A 54 0.24 -3.19 4.97
CA GLY A 54 1.01 -4.44 4.99
C GLY A 54 0.28 -5.60 4.31
N GLU A 55 -0.86 -5.33 3.65
CA GLU A 55 -1.79 -6.35 3.15
C GLU A 55 -1.44 -6.75 1.70
N LEU A 56 -0.46 -7.65 1.53
CA LEU A 56 0.08 -7.99 0.21
C LEU A 56 -0.95 -8.54 -0.79
N ASP A 57 -1.88 -9.40 -0.35
CA ASP A 57 -2.96 -9.92 -1.20
C ASP A 57 -3.82 -8.77 -1.76
N TRP A 58 -4.11 -7.76 -0.93
CA TRP A 58 -4.85 -6.58 -1.35
C TRP A 58 -4.05 -5.71 -2.33
N VAL A 59 -2.75 -5.56 -2.10
CA VAL A 59 -1.86 -4.85 -3.03
C VAL A 59 -1.93 -5.48 -4.42
N GLN A 60 -1.83 -6.81 -4.53
CA GLN A 60 -1.93 -7.49 -5.83
C GLN A 60 -3.28 -7.24 -6.51
N ILE A 61 -4.38 -7.38 -5.77
CA ILE A 61 -5.73 -7.13 -6.29
C ILE A 61 -5.85 -5.68 -6.82
N MET A 62 -5.30 -4.71 -6.10
CA MET A 62 -5.38 -3.29 -6.47
C MET A 62 -4.55 -2.97 -7.72
N ILE A 63 -3.40 -3.64 -7.92
CA ILE A 63 -2.62 -3.52 -9.18
C ILE A 63 -3.50 -3.98 -10.34
N VAL A 64 -3.94 -5.23 -10.28
CA VAL A 64 -4.71 -5.86 -11.37
C VAL A 64 -5.97 -5.06 -11.72
N LYS A 65 -6.67 -4.53 -10.71
CA LYS A 65 -7.94 -3.80 -10.93
C LYS A 65 -7.78 -2.38 -11.44
N HIS A 66 -6.69 -1.68 -11.09
CA HIS A 66 -6.63 -0.21 -11.24
C HIS A 66 -5.42 0.30 -12.02
N GLU A 67 -4.48 -0.57 -12.42
CA GLU A 67 -3.32 -0.19 -13.21
C GLU A 67 -3.70 0.54 -14.51
N SER A 68 -4.59 -0.03 -15.32
CA SER A 68 -4.99 0.60 -16.60
C SER A 68 -5.62 1.98 -16.40
N ALA A 69 -6.51 2.13 -15.41
CA ALA A 69 -7.13 3.43 -15.11
C ALA A 69 -6.08 4.46 -14.64
N ALA A 70 -5.15 4.03 -13.77
CA ALA A 70 -4.08 4.88 -13.28
C ALA A 70 -3.13 5.33 -14.41
N GLN A 71 -2.78 4.43 -15.34
CA GLN A 71 -1.99 4.76 -16.52
C GLN A 71 -2.71 5.76 -17.43
N CYS A 72 -4.00 5.53 -17.74
CA CYS A 72 -4.80 6.43 -18.58
C CYS A 72 -4.92 7.85 -17.99
N THR A 73 -4.99 7.99 -16.67
CA THR A 73 -5.14 9.29 -16.00
C THR A 73 -3.82 9.92 -15.57
N GLY A 74 -2.69 9.20 -15.70
CA GLY A 74 -1.40 9.63 -15.15
C GLY A 74 -1.33 9.58 -13.63
N THR A 75 -2.25 8.87 -12.97
CA THR A 75 -2.28 8.72 -11.52
C THR A 75 -1.13 7.85 -11.03
N LYS A 76 -0.43 8.31 -9.99
CA LYS A 76 0.57 7.51 -9.27
C LYS A 76 -0.05 6.89 -8.03
N ILE A 77 0.10 5.58 -7.88
CA ILE A 77 -0.38 4.80 -6.74
C ILE A 77 0.83 4.11 -6.12
N VAL A 78 1.27 4.60 -4.96
CA VAL A 78 2.42 4.06 -4.22
C VAL A 78 1.89 3.42 -2.95
N ARG A 79 2.20 2.16 -2.70
CA ARG A 79 1.73 1.43 -1.51
C ARG A 79 2.92 0.97 -0.71
N LEU A 80 2.68 0.34 0.44
CA LEU A 80 3.75 -0.24 1.25
C LEU A 80 4.71 0.85 1.80
N CYS A 81 4.23 2.08 1.99
CA CYS A 81 5.05 3.20 2.46
C CYS A 81 5.20 3.25 4.00
N GLY A 82 5.10 2.09 4.65
CA GLY A 82 5.23 1.95 6.11
C GLY A 82 6.68 1.89 6.56
N HIS A 83 6.88 2.04 7.88
CA HIS A 83 8.18 1.90 8.53
C HIS A 83 8.82 0.53 8.28
N ASP A 84 8.01 -0.53 8.24
CA ASP A 84 8.52 -1.90 8.08
C ASP A 84 9.00 -2.19 6.63
N LEU A 85 8.84 -1.24 5.70
CA LEU A 85 8.96 -1.47 4.27
C LEU A 85 9.91 -0.46 3.60
N VAL A 86 9.69 0.85 3.76
CA VAL A 86 10.50 1.87 3.05
C VAL A 86 11.98 1.84 3.44
N PRO A 87 12.36 1.82 4.73
CA PRO A 87 13.76 1.70 5.13
C PRO A 87 14.39 0.41 4.60
N CYS A 88 13.64 -0.69 4.59
CA CYS A 88 14.10 -1.98 4.11
C CYS A 88 14.41 -1.94 2.61
N ASP A 89 13.45 -1.51 1.79
CA ASP A 89 13.59 -1.40 0.33
C ASP A 89 14.75 -0.49 -0.07
N LEU A 90 14.85 0.69 0.58
CA LEU A 90 15.94 1.63 0.31
C LEU A 90 17.30 1.07 0.72
N THR A 91 17.38 0.33 1.82
CA THR A 91 18.61 -0.31 2.28
C THR A 91 19.08 -1.36 1.30
N VAL A 92 18.19 -2.27 0.87
CA VAL A 92 18.51 -3.30 -0.13
C VAL A 92 18.94 -2.67 -1.44
N MET A 93 18.23 -1.64 -1.91
CA MET A 93 18.58 -0.90 -3.12
C MET A 93 19.98 -0.28 -3.03
N LYS A 94 20.30 0.40 -1.92
CA LYS A 94 21.60 1.05 -1.74
C LYS A 94 22.75 0.05 -1.59
N LEU A 95 22.51 -1.09 -0.94
CA LEU A 95 23.48 -2.18 -0.88
C LEU A 95 23.75 -2.77 -2.26
N ALA A 96 22.70 -3.02 -3.06
CA ALA A 96 22.84 -3.54 -4.40
C ALA A 96 23.60 -2.57 -5.34
N GLU A 97 23.33 -1.26 -5.24
CA GLU A 97 24.08 -0.22 -5.96
C GLU A 97 25.57 -0.26 -5.58
N GLY A 98 25.89 -0.30 -4.28
CA GLY A 98 27.26 -0.29 -3.78
C GLY A 98 28.06 -1.55 -4.15
N VAL A 99 27.44 -2.73 -4.12
CA VAL A 99 28.06 -3.99 -4.54
C VAL A 99 28.41 -3.94 -6.03
N LYS A 100 27.46 -3.46 -6.85
CA LYS A 100 27.66 -3.31 -8.30
C LYS A 100 28.77 -2.32 -8.63
N GLU A 101 28.85 -1.19 -7.94
CA GLU A 101 29.89 -0.18 -8.15
C GLU A 101 31.30 -0.73 -7.88
N LYS A 102 31.44 -1.68 -6.95
CA LYS A 102 32.71 -2.30 -6.60
C LYS A 102 33.11 -3.47 -7.49
N ASN A 103 32.28 -3.85 -8.46
CA ASN A 103 32.41 -5.09 -9.24
C ASN A 103 32.57 -6.33 -8.34
N GLU A 104 31.89 -6.33 -7.19
CA GLU A 104 31.81 -7.50 -6.30
C GLU A 104 30.77 -8.50 -6.83
N GLU A 105 30.71 -9.70 -6.25
CA GLU A 105 29.70 -10.71 -6.60
C GLU A 105 28.28 -10.23 -6.27
N ASP A 106 27.27 -10.87 -6.87
CA ASP A 106 25.86 -10.48 -6.69
C ASP A 106 25.43 -10.50 -5.22
N LEU A 107 24.60 -9.53 -4.84
CA LEU A 107 23.96 -9.50 -3.52
C LEU A 107 22.91 -10.63 -3.43
N VAL A 108 23.19 -11.66 -2.65
CA VAL A 108 22.33 -12.86 -2.57
C VAL A 108 21.21 -12.72 -1.53
N GLU A 109 21.52 -12.18 -0.35
CA GLU A 109 20.58 -12.09 0.77
C GLU A 109 20.89 -10.86 1.63
N VAL A 110 19.83 -10.21 2.10
CA VAL A 110 19.92 -9.14 3.09
C VAL A 110 18.94 -9.46 4.22
N SER A 111 19.46 -9.60 5.42
CA SER A 111 18.65 -9.70 6.63
C SER A 111 18.61 -8.34 7.33
N ILE A 112 17.41 -7.83 7.59
CA ILE A 112 17.20 -6.57 8.30
C ILE A 112 16.56 -6.89 9.65
N VAL A 113 17.13 -6.34 10.71
CA VAL A 113 16.65 -6.50 12.08
C VAL A 113 16.35 -5.10 12.61
N ASP A 114 15.16 -4.94 13.18
CA ASP A 114 14.72 -3.69 13.78
C ASP A 114 14.22 -3.92 15.21
N ASP A 115 14.49 -2.95 16.09
CA ASP A 115 14.03 -2.92 17.48
C ASP A 115 12.80 -2.01 17.58
N ILE A 116 11.63 -2.59 17.33
CA ILE A 116 10.36 -1.85 17.32
C ILE A 116 9.94 -1.55 18.76
N LYS A 117 9.96 -0.27 19.13
CA LYS A 117 9.42 0.22 20.41
C LYS A 117 8.00 0.70 20.22
N GLY A 118 7.05 0.02 20.85
CA GLY A 118 5.63 0.40 20.82
C GLY A 118 4.71 -0.80 20.65
N THR A 119 3.44 -0.53 20.38
CA THR A 119 2.41 -1.54 20.12
C THR A 119 1.81 -1.31 18.75
N ALA A 120 1.37 -2.39 18.09
CA ALA A 120 0.62 -2.30 16.84
C ALA A 120 -0.66 -1.47 17.01
N SER A 121 -1.00 -0.67 15.98
CA SER A 121 -2.26 0.06 15.95
C SER A 121 -3.46 -0.89 15.85
N GLU A 122 -4.67 -0.43 16.19
CA GLU A 122 -5.89 -1.25 16.02
C GLU A 122 -6.08 -1.69 14.56
N GLY A 123 -5.79 -0.80 13.60
CA GLY A 123 -5.83 -1.11 12.18
C GLY A 123 -4.82 -2.20 11.81
N THR A 124 -3.59 -2.12 12.33
CA THR A 124 -2.55 -3.14 12.15
C THR A 124 -2.98 -4.49 12.73
N MET A 125 -3.49 -4.51 13.96
CA MET A 125 -3.97 -5.72 14.61
C MET A 125 -5.15 -6.35 13.87
N ALA A 126 -6.06 -5.54 13.35
CA ALA A 126 -7.19 -6.01 12.56
C ALA A 126 -6.73 -6.58 11.20
N ALA A 127 -5.77 -5.94 10.53
CA ALA A 127 -5.18 -6.45 9.30
C ALA A 127 -4.48 -7.80 9.51
N MET A 128 -3.70 -7.94 10.59
CA MET A 128 -3.06 -9.22 10.96
C MET A 128 -4.10 -10.33 11.20
N LYS A 129 -5.21 -10.02 11.89
CA LYS A 129 -6.30 -10.99 12.08
C LYS A 129 -6.95 -11.41 10.78
N LEU A 130 -7.16 -10.49 9.83
CA LEU A 130 -7.69 -10.82 8.51
C LEU A 130 -6.74 -11.71 7.71
N ALA A 131 -5.42 -11.51 7.84
CA ALA A 131 -4.43 -12.34 7.18
C ALA A 131 -4.38 -13.77 7.76
N VAL A 132 -4.52 -13.94 9.08
CA VAL A 132 -4.46 -15.24 9.76
C VAL A 132 -5.80 -15.99 9.74
N GLY A 133 -6.93 -15.27 9.78
CA GLY A 133 -8.28 -15.82 9.90
C GLY A 133 -8.91 -16.32 8.59
N GLY A 134 -8.15 -16.40 7.49
CA GLY A 134 -8.62 -16.92 6.22
C GLY A 134 -8.78 -18.43 6.21
N GLU A 135 -9.83 -18.97 6.84
CA GLU A 135 -10.39 -20.26 6.45
C GLU A 135 -10.96 -20.14 5.03
N GLY A 136 -10.23 -20.67 4.05
CA GLY A 136 -10.64 -20.68 2.67
C GLY A 136 -9.69 -21.54 1.85
N GLU A 137 -10.15 -22.75 1.52
CA GLU A 137 -9.54 -23.67 0.57
C GLU A 137 -9.22 -22.92 -0.74
N ARG A 138 -7.95 -22.55 -0.95
CA ARG A 138 -7.49 -21.89 -2.17
C ARG A 138 -6.74 -22.90 -3.02
N SER A 139 -7.49 -23.62 -3.85
CA SER A 139 -6.93 -24.42 -4.95
C SER A 139 -6.34 -23.47 -6.00
N PHE A 140 -5.02 -23.36 -6.03
CA PHE A 140 -4.30 -22.89 -7.21
C PHE A 140 -4.08 -24.11 -8.12
N LYS A 141 -4.85 -24.21 -9.21
CA LYS A 141 -4.42 -25.02 -10.34
C LYS A 141 -3.33 -24.25 -11.07
N ARG A 142 -2.15 -24.86 -11.15
CA ARG A 142 -1.10 -24.51 -12.12
C ARG A 142 -1.62 -24.62 -13.54
#